data_AF-J9GG76-F1
#
_entry.id   AF-J9GG76-F1
#
_cell.length_a   1.000
_cell.length_b   1.000
_cell.length_c   1.000
_cell.angle_alpha   90.00
_cell.angle_beta   90.00
_cell.angle_gamma   90.00
#
_symmetry.space_group_name_H-M   'P 1'
#
loop_
_entity.id
_entity.type
_entity.pdbx_description
1 polymer ?
#
loop_
_entity_poly.entity_id
_entity_poly.type
_entity_poly.pdbx_seq_one_letter_code
_entity_poly.pdbx_strand_id
1 'polypeptide(L)' 'MTLYGDLDVSVIDELPPGRKPIQTLHRYDNNKAQLYDFLRREIKKGRQVYVVYPLIEGNEKLDYKDLEAGFETFKEIFPE' A
#
# COMPACT_ATOMS: atom_id res chain seq x y z
N MET A 1 -11.46 -28.62 16.83
CA MET A 1 -10.72 -27.54 16.15
C MET A 1 -9.99 -28.19 14.97
N THR A 2 -10.62 -28.26 13.80
CA THR A 2 -10.00 -28.88 12.60
C THR A 2 -10.31 -27.98 11.41
N LEU A 3 -9.58 -26.86 11.30
CA LEU A 3 -9.79 -25.84 10.26
C LEU A 3 -9.70 -26.42 8.83
N TYR A 4 -9.01 -27.54 8.66
CA TYR A 4 -8.81 -28.22 7.38
C TYR A 4 -9.23 -29.70 7.39
N GLY A 5 -10.03 -30.13 8.37
CA GLY A 5 -10.57 -31.50 8.43
C GLY A 5 -9.47 -32.57 8.37
N ASP A 6 -9.48 -33.36 7.30
CA ASP A 6 -8.63 -34.53 7.02
C ASP A 6 -7.57 -34.26 5.92
N LEU A 7 -7.21 -33.00 5.72
CA LEU A 7 -6.21 -32.62 4.72
C LEU A 7 -4.80 -32.64 5.32
N ASP A 8 -3.87 -33.22 4.57
CA ASP A 8 -2.43 -33.05 4.81
C ASP A 8 -2.04 -31.58 4.56
N VAL A 9 -1.47 -30.94 5.58
CA VAL A 9 -1.01 -29.54 5.50
C VAL A 9 0.50 -29.52 5.32
N SER A 10 0.95 -28.85 4.26
CA SER A 10 2.35 -28.50 4.08
C SER A 10 2.54 -27.00 4.28
N VAL A 11 3.55 -26.62 5.07
CA VAL A 11 3.92 -25.21 5.31
C VAL A 11 5.27 -24.95 4.64
N ILE A 12 5.34 -23.86 3.87
CA ILE A 12 6.59 -23.33 3.34
C ILE A 12 6.90 -22.06 4.13
N ASP A 13 7.97 -22.10 4.92
CA ASP A 13 8.40 -21.04 5.83
C ASP A 13 9.69 -20.35 5.38
N GLU A 14 10.32 -20.83 4.30
CA GLU A 14 11.53 -20.26 3.75
C GLU A 14 11.26 -19.19 2.68
N LEU A 15 12.09 -18.15 2.71
CA LEU A 15 12.11 -17.12 1.67
C LEU A 15 13.13 -17.50 0.58
N PRO A 16 12.88 -17.12 -0.69
CA PRO A 16 13.85 -17.35 -1.75
C PRO A 16 15.18 -16.62 -1.45
N PRO A 17 16.32 -17.16 -1.93
CA PRO A 17 17.63 -16.57 -1.67
C PRO A 17 17.71 -15.14 -2.18
N GLY A 18 18.31 -14.25 -1.37
CA GLY A 18 18.44 -12.83 -1.70
C GLY A 18 17.20 -11.97 -1.43
N ARG A 19 16.14 -12.53 -0.81
CA ARG A 19 14.98 -11.74 -0.36
C ARG A 19 15.42 -10.67 0.62
N LYS A 20 15.24 -9.40 0.24
CA LYS A 20 15.53 -8.25 1.10
C LYS A 20 14.35 -7.99 2.05
N PRO A 21 14.60 -7.66 3.33
CA PRO A 21 13.54 -7.27 4.26
C PRO A 21 12.89 -5.96 3.81
N ILE A 22 11.57 -5.87 3.99
CA ILE A 22 10.80 -4.66 3.68
C ILE A 22 10.80 -3.76 4.92
N GLN A 23 11.12 -2.48 4.75
CA GLN A 23 10.92 -1.48 5.80
C GLN A 23 9.47 -1.03 5.79
N THR A 24 8.71 -1.41 6.81
CA THR A 24 7.30 -1.00 6.97
C THR A 24 7.22 0.15 7.94
N LEU A 25 6.56 1.24 7.55
CA LEU A 25 6.46 2.45 8.34
C LEU A 25 4.99 2.89 8.43
N HIS A 26 4.54 3.17 9.65
CA HIS A 26 3.26 3.82 9.88
C HIS A 26 3.45 5.35 9.91
N ARG A 27 2.56 6.07 9.23
CA ARG A 27 2.60 7.54 9.10
C ARG A 27 1.18 8.08 9.24
N TYR A 28 1.03 9.12 10.06
CA TYR A 28 -0.23 9.84 10.21
C TYR A 28 -0.39 10.90 9.14
N ASP A 29 -1.61 11.39 8.95
CA ASP A 29 -1.96 12.38 7.94
C ASP A 29 -1.14 13.68 8.05
N ASN A 30 -0.75 14.08 9.26
CA ASN A 30 0.10 15.26 9.49
C ASN A 30 1.49 15.14 8.84
N ASN A 31 1.94 13.93 8.51
CA ASN A 31 3.22 13.65 7.87
C ASN A 31 3.08 13.40 6.35
N LYS A 32 1.92 13.66 5.74
CA LYS A 32 1.68 13.46 4.31
C LYS A 32 2.69 14.19 3.42
N ALA A 33 3.06 15.42 3.76
CA ALA A 33 4.08 16.16 3.02
C ALA A 33 5.42 15.40 2.93
N GLN A 34 5.89 14.88 4.06
CA GLN A 34 7.13 14.08 4.12
C GLN A 34 7.00 12.75 3.36
N LEU A 35 5.81 12.14 3.38
CA LEU A 35 5.51 10.95 2.58
C LEU A 35 5.61 11.25 1.09
N TYR A 36 4.99 12.33 0.61
CA TYR A 36 5.05 12.69 -0.81
C TYR A 36 6.49 13.00 -1.26
N ASP A 37 7.28 13.68 -0.44
CA ASP A 37 8.70 13.92 -0.75
C ASP A 37 9.50 12.62 -0.81
N PHE A 38 9.20 11.66 0.07
CA PHE A 38 9.78 10.32 0.00
C PHE A 38 9.42 9.63 -1.32
N LEU A 39 8.14 9.63 -1.70
CA LEU A 39 7.69 9.04 -2.97
C LEU A 39 8.38 9.69 -4.17
N ARG A 40 8.46 11.02 -4.22
CA ARG A 40 9.16 11.75 -5.30
C ARG A 40 10.62 11.32 -5.42
N ARG A 41 11.34 11.18 -4.29
CA ARG A 41 12.74 10.74 -4.31
C ARG A 41 12.90 9.32 -4.85
N GLU A 42 11.97 8.42 -4.55
CA GLU A 42 12.00 7.05 -5.06
C GLU A 42 11.65 6.99 -6.54
N ILE A 43 10.63 7.74 -6.98
CA ILE A 43 10.26 7.86 -8.40
C ILE A 43 11.41 8.42 -9.23
N LYS A 44 12.09 9.47 -8.74
CA LYS A 44 13.29 10.05 -9.41
C LYS A 44 14.45 9.06 -9.56
N LYS A 45 14.49 7.97 -8.78
CA LYS A 45 15.47 6.88 -8.94
C LYS A 45 15.02 5.84 -9.98
N GLY A 46 13.95 6.09 -10.73
CA GLY A 46 13.37 5.17 -11.70
C GLY A 46 12.54 4.04 -11.08
N ARG A 47 12.06 4.21 -9.84
CA ARG A 47 11.23 3.21 -9.14
C ARG A 47 9.74 3.53 -9.29
N GLN A 48 8.92 2.53 -9.03
CA GLN A 48 7.46 2.63 -9.11
C GLN A 48 6.84 2.60 -7.71
N VAL A 49 5.67 3.21 -7.58
CA VAL A 49 4.89 3.28 -6.35
C VAL A 49 3.50 2.72 -6.62
N TYR A 50 3.02 1.87 -5.71
CA TYR A 50 1.64 1.42 -5.69
C TYR A 50 0.89 2.10 -4.54
N VAL A 51 -0.31 2.59 -4.84
CA VAL A 51 -1.21 3.20 -3.87
C VAL A 51 -2.52 2.41 -3.90
N VAL A 52 -2.98 1.96 -2.74
CA VAL A 52 -4.17 1.09 -2.61
C VAL A 52 -5.23 1.84 -1.82
N TYR A 53 -6.44 1.92 -2.38
CA TYR A 53 -7.62 2.47 -1.72
C TYR A 53 -8.62 1.34 -1.41
N PRO A 54 -9.31 1.41 -0.25
CA PRO A 54 -10.27 0.39 0.15
C PRO A 54 -11.60 0.46 -0.61
N LEU A 55 -11.94 1.62 -1.19
CA LEU A 55 -13.18 1.84 -1.94
C LEU A 55 -12.88 2.44 -3.32
N ILE A 56 -13.78 2.20 -4.28
CA ILE A 56 -13.74 2.86 -5.60
C ILE A 56 -14.31 4.28 -5.45
N GLU A 57 -15.58 4.37 -5.05
CA GLU A 57 -16.31 5.61 -4.77
C GLU A 57 -16.63 5.71 -3.26
N GLY A 58 -16.86 6.93 -2.76
CA GLY A 58 -17.27 7.17 -1.38
C GLY A 58 -18.66 6.59 -1.06
N ASN A 59 -18.90 6.26 0.22
CA ASN A 59 -20.20 5.80 0.69
C ASN A 59 -20.53 6.47 2.04
N GLU A 60 -21.71 7.05 2.19
CA GLU A 60 -22.15 7.72 3.43
C GLU A 60 -22.11 6.82 4.67
N LYS A 61 -22.21 5.49 4.49
CA LYS A 61 -22.16 4.53 5.60
C LYS A 61 -20.74 4.19 6.06
N LEU A 62 -19.73 4.43 5.23
CA LEU A 62 -18.35 4.03 5.50
C LEU A 62 -17.42 5.23 5.31
N ASP A 63 -16.89 5.75 6.42
CA ASP A 63 -15.91 6.84 6.42
C ASP A 63 -14.50 6.33 6.06
N TYR A 64 -14.37 5.77 4.85
CA TYR A 64 -13.11 5.29 4.29
C TYR A 64 -12.68 6.15 3.09
N LYS A 65 -11.38 6.09 2.76
CA LYS A 65 -10.83 6.77 1.58
C LYS A 65 -11.25 6.05 0.30
N ASP A 66 -11.63 6.83 -0.71
CA ASP A 66 -11.98 6.35 -2.04
C ASP A 66 -10.90 6.66 -3.09
N LEU A 67 -10.91 5.86 -4.16
CA LEU A 67 -9.94 5.91 -5.24
C LEU A 67 -10.09 7.18 -6.09
N GLU A 68 -11.31 7.62 -6.40
CA GLU A 68 -11.54 8.75 -7.30
C GLU A 68 -10.97 10.06 -6.72
N ALA A 69 -11.33 10.39 -5.48
CA ALA A 69 -10.79 11.56 -4.80
C ALA A 69 -9.28 11.44 -4.58
N GLY A 70 -8.81 10.23 -4.26
CA GLY A 70 -7.40 9.93 -4.12
C GLY A 70 -6.61 10.17 -5.41
N PHE A 71 -7.14 9.71 -6.54
CA PHE A 71 -6.52 9.84 -7.85
C PHE A 71 -6.36 11.29 -8.28
N GLU A 72 -7.39 12.11 -8.11
CA GLU A 72 -7.31 13.55 -8.41
C GLU A 72 -6.30 14.25 -7.49
N THR A 73 -6.26 13.89 -6.20
CA THR A 73 -5.22 14.37 -5.28
C THR A 73 -3.81 14.02 -5.77
N PHE A 74 -3.59 12.77 -6.22
CA PHE A 74 -2.28 12.33 -6.69
C PHE A 74 -1.87 13.01 -8.01
N LYS A 75 -2.80 13.27 -8.92
CA LYS A 75 -2.53 14.07 -10.13
C LYS A 75 -2.06 15.49 -9.80
N GLU A 76 -2.70 16.14 -8.83
CA GLU A 76 -2.29 17.49 -8.41
C GLU A 76 -0.90 17.51 -7.76
N ILE A 77 -0.59 16.49 -6.96
CA ILE A 77 0.68 16.40 -6.22
C ILE A 77 1.83 15.95 -7.12
N PHE A 78 1.56 15.12 -8.13
CA PHE A 78 2.51 14.56 -9.09
C PHE A 78 2.06 14.88 -10.53
N PRO A 79 2.17 16.15 -10.97
CA PRO A 79 1.75 16.58 -12.31
C PRO A 79 2.74 16.24 -13.43
N GLU A 80 3.95 15.80 -13.08
CA GLU A 80 5.05 15.42 -14.00
C GLU A 80 4.96 13.94 -14.39
#